data_AF-A0A161YSX6-F1
#
_entry.id   AF-A0A161YSX6-F1
#
_cell.length_a   1.000
_cell.length_b   1.000
_cell.length_c   1.000
_cell.angle_alpha   90.00
_cell.angle_beta   90.00
_cell.angle_gamma   90.00
#
_symmetry.space_group_name_H-M   'P 1'
#
loop_
_entity.id
_entity.type
_entity.pdbx_description
1 polymer ?
#
loop_
_entity_poly.entity_id
_entity_poly.type
_entity_poly.pdbx_seq_one_letter_code
_entity_poly.pdbx_strand_id
1 'polypeptide(L)'
;MGVENLLQKSEDNFKTASWAERNNLYDAAVSRYYYSLYEKIIYISKKKGFYTKPPSGQDSHVFTINEFTNNLLSSLPPQEVAKLSPMFKLKRLRVDADYNEDRIDNKNEFNLAFKFYFNSINEVLDKLV
;
A
#
# COMPACT_ATOMS: atom_id res chain seq x y z
N MET A 1 -16.07 -14.22 -8.07
CA MET A 1 -14.70 -14.56 -8.50
C MET A 1 -13.76 -13.36 -8.65
N GLY A 2 -14.19 -12.15 -9.04
CA GLY A 2 -13.25 -11.04 -9.28
C GLY A 2 -12.61 -10.36 -8.04
N VAL A 3 -13.29 -10.32 -6.89
CA VAL A 3 -12.81 -9.59 -5.70
C VAL A 3 -11.72 -10.37 -4.96
N GLU A 4 -11.88 -11.68 -4.76
CA GLU A 4 -10.87 -12.53 -4.11
C GLU A 4 -9.51 -12.51 -4.83
N ASN A 5 -9.53 -12.36 -6.16
CA ASN A 5 -8.30 -12.23 -6.94
C ASN A 5 -7.46 -11.01 -6.53
N LEU A 6 -8.06 -9.94 -5.98
CA LEU A 6 -7.31 -8.79 -5.49
C LEU A 6 -6.56 -9.12 -4.20
N LEU A 7 -7.17 -9.90 -3.31
CA LEU A 7 -6.50 -10.34 -2.08
C LEU A 7 -5.34 -11.30 -2.43
N GLN A 8 -5.55 -12.24 -3.35
CA GLN A 8 -4.48 -13.12 -3.80
C GLN A 8 -3.31 -12.34 -4.44
N LYS A 9 -3.61 -11.36 -5.30
CA LYS A 9 -2.56 -10.49 -5.87
C LYS A 9 -1.82 -9.69 -4.81
N SER A 10 -2.54 -9.20 -3.80
CA SER A 10 -1.94 -8.50 -2.65
C SER A 10 -0.95 -9.39 -1.91
N GLU A 11 -1.29 -10.65 -1.68
CA GLU A 11 -0.42 -11.65 -1.06
C GLU A 11 0.79 -11.99 -1.93
N ASP A 12 0.60 -12.15 -3.24
CA ASP A 12 1.68 -12.46 -4.17
C ASP A 12 2.68 -11.30 -4.27
N ASN A 13 2.17 -10.06 -4.30
CA ASN A 13 2.99 -8.85 -4.20
C ASN A 13 3.74 -8.80 -2.85
N PHE A 14 3.10 -9.14 -1.73
CA PHE A 14 3.77 -9.20 -0.42
C PHE A 14 4.91 -10.23 -0.39
N LYS A 15 4.68 -11.45 -0.91
CA LYS A 15 5.68 -12.51 -0.99
C LYS A 15 6.86 -12.08 -1.86
N THR A 16 6.57 -11.47 -3.01
CA THR A 16 7.58 -10.95 -3.93
C THR A 16 8.40 -9.83 -3.29
N ALA A 17 7.75 -8.90 -2.59
CA ALA A 17 8.41 -7.82 -1.86
C ALA A 17 9.34 -8.35 -0.76
N SER A 18 8.87 -9.36 -0.02
CA SER A 18 9.66 -10.03 1.02
C SER A 18 10.88 -10.74 0.45
N TRP A 19 10.75 -11.36 -0.72
CA TRP A 19 11.87 -11.95 -1.43
C TRP A 19 12.87 -10.87 -1.89
N ALA A 20 12.38 -9.77 -2.48
CA ALA A 20 13.23 -8.67 -2.94
C ALA A 20 14.01 -8.02 -1.76
N GLU A 21 13.33 -7.79 -0.63
CA GLU A 21 13.91 -7.27 0.60
C GLU A 21 15.06 -8.17 1.10
N ARG A 22 14.87 -9.50 1.13
CA ARG A 22 15.92 -10.45 1.54
C ARG A 22 17.13 -10.48 0.60
N ASN A 23 16.97 -10.05 -0.64
CA ASN A 23 18.03 -9.98 -1.64
C ASN A 23 18.60 -8.55 -1.79
N ASN A 24 18.29 -7.63 -0.86
CA ASN A 24 18.72 -6.23 -0.89
C ASN A 24 18.25 -5.46 -2.15
N LEU A 25 17.15 -5.89 -2.77
CA LEU A 25 16.53 -5.23 -3.92
C LEU A 25 15.46 -4.26 -3.41
N TYR A 26 15.88 -3.20 -2.71
CA TYR A 26 14.96 -2.37 -1.92
C TYR A 26 13.96 -1.56 -2.77
N ASP A 27 14.37 -1.01 -3.91
CA ASP A 27 13.45 -0.31 -4.82
C ASP A 27 12.32 -1.23 -5.30
N ALA A 28 12.68 -2.45 -5.71
CA ALA A 28 11.71 -3.48 -6.08
C ALA A 28 10.82 -3.89 -4.89
N ALA A 29 11.39 -4.00 -3.69
CA ALA A 29 10.64 -4.30 -2.48
C ALA A 29 9.61 -3.20 -2.16
N VAL A 30 10.00 -1.93 -2.23
CA VAL A 30 9.12 -0.76 -2.07
C VAL A 30 7.94 -0.82 -3.03
N SER A 31 8.23 -1.05 -4.32
CA SER A 31 7.21 -1.19 -5.36
C SER A 31 6.19 -2.28 -5.04
N ARG A 32 6.67 -3.50 -4.76
CA ARG A 32 5.80 -4.65 -4.51
C ARG A 32 5.03 -4.52 -3.19
N TYR A 33 5.65 -4.02 -2.12
CA TYR A 33 4.96 -3.76 -0.85
C TYR A 33 3.85 -2.72 -1.02
N TYR A 34 4.10 -1.64 -1.76
CA TYR A 34 3.08 -0.63 -2.03
C TYR A 34 1.87 -1.24 -2.78
N TYR A 35 2.12 -2.02 -3.84
CA TYR A 35 1.04 -2.67 -4.58
C TYR A 35 0.27 -3.68 -3.73
N SER A 36 0.95 -4.39 -2.82
CA SER A 36 0.29 -5.24 -1.83
C SER A 36 -0.74 -4.46 -1.01
N LEU A 37 -0.37 -3.31 -0.44
CA LEU A 37 -1.32 -2.46 0.31
C LEU A 37 -2.44 -1.92 -0.59
N TYR A 38 -2.10 -1.47 -1.79
CA TYR A 38 -3.05 -0.85 -2.71
C TYR A 38 -4.14 -1.82 -3.16
N GLU A 39 -3.78 -3.05 -3.51
CA GLU A 39 -4.73 -4.09 -3.88
C GLU A 39 -5.60 -4.53 -2.70
N LYS A 40 -5.03 -4.60 -1.49
CA LYS A 40 -5.76 -4.87 -0.26
C LYS A 40 -6.78 -3.77 0.05
N ILE A 41 -6.42 -2.50 -0.13
CA ILE A 41 -7.34 -1.35 -0.03
C ILE A 41 -8.51 -1.52 -0.99
N ILE A 42 -8.25 -1.82 -2.26
CA ILE A 42 -9.32 -2.01 -3.26
C ILE A 42 -10.22 -3.19 -2.88
N TYR A 43 -9.63 -4.29 -2.42
CA TYR A 43 -10.37 -5.46 -1.94
C TYR A 43 -11.32 -5.08 -0.80
N ILE A 44 -10.81 -4.42 0.24
CA ILE A 44 -11.60 -3.99 1.40
C ILE A 44 -12.71 -3.03 0.97
N SER A 45 -12.41 -2.02 0.15
CA SER A 45 -13.41 -1.07 -0.36
C SER A 45 -14.55 -1.78 -1.09
N LYS A 46 -14.22 -2.79 -1.91
CA LYS A 46 -15.22 -3.58 -2.65
C LYS A 46 -16.05 -4.46 -1.72
N LYS A 47 -15.41 -5.10 -0.73
CA LYS A 47 -16.11 -5.94 0.27
C LYS A 47 -17.05 -5.15 1.15
N LYS A 48 -16.66 -3.93 1.53
CA LYS A 48 -17.47 -3.02 2.35
C LYS A 48 -18.48 -2.19 1.53
N GLY A 49 -18.52 -2.34 0.21
CA GLY A 49 -19.55 -1.75 -0.64
C GLY A 49 -19.40 -0.25 -0.96
N PHE A 50 -18.25 0.36 -0.66
CA PHE A 50 -18.00 1.79 -0.93
C PHE A 50 -16.97 2.04 -2.05
N TYR A 51 -16.55 1.00 -2.77
CA TYR A 51 -15.57 1.17 -3.84
C TYR A 51 -16.10 2.03 -4.99
N THR A 52 -15.44 3.16 -5.22
CA THR A 52 -15.61 3.99 -6.40
C THR A 52 -14.49 3.71 -7.40
N LYS A 53 -14.83 3.49 -8.68
CA LYS A 53 -13.81 3.31 -9.73
C LYS A 53 -13.04 4.63 -9.92
N PRO A 54 -11.70 4.63 -9.82
CA PRO A 54 -10.94 5.85 -9.98
C PRO A 54 -10.99 6.39 -11.42
N PRO A 55 -10.79 7.70 -11.61
CA PRO A 55 -10.53 8.26 -12.93
C PRO A 55 -9.26 7.64 -13.53
N SER A 56 -9.16 7.61 -14.86
CA SER A 56 -7.97 7.12 -15.55
C SER A 56 -6.79 8.08 -15.38
N GLY A 57 -5.58 7.54 -15.18
CA GLY A 57 -4.34 8.34 -15.14
C GLY A 57 -3.63 8.34 -13.78
N GLN A 58 -2.68 9.27 -13.62
CA GLN A 58 -1.79 9.35 -12.45
C GLN A 58 -2.53 9.57 -11.12
N ASP A 59 -3.71 10.18 -11.16
CA ASP A 59 -4.50 10.51 -9.96
C ASP A 59 -5.34 9.35 -9.43
N SER A 60 -5.36 8.21 -10.14
CA SER A 60 -6.15 7.04 -9.74
C SER A 60 -5.77 6.51 -8.35
N HIS A 61 -4.49 6.49 -8.03
CA HIS A 61 -3.99 6.04 -6.73
C HIS A 61 -4.38 7.00 -5.61
N VAL A 62 -4.23 8.31 -5.84
CA VAL A 62 -4.58 9.36 -4.87
C VAL A 62 -6.07 9.33 -4.58
N PHE A 63 -6.90 9.26 -5.63
CA PHE A 63 -8.34 9.11 -5.52
C PHE A 63 -8.72 7.90 -4.67
N THR A 64 -8.14 6.73 -4.98
CA THR A 64 -8.44 5.49 -4.25
C THR A 64 -8.08 5.58 -2.77
N ILE A 65 -6.93 6.19 -2.42
CA ILE A 65 -6.50 6.36 -1.02
C ILE A 65 -7.43 7.33 -0.28
N ASN A 66 -7.83 8.44 -0.91
CA ASN A 66 -8.76 9.40 -0.34
C ASN A 66 -10.13 8.77 -0.08
N GLU A 67 -10.72 8.11 -1.08
CA GLU A 67 -12.00 7.42 -0.94
C GLU A 67 -11.96 6.38 0.18
N PHE A 68 -10.91 5.56 0.21
CA PHE A 68 -10.75 4.55 1.26
C PHE A 68 -10.68 5.18 2.66
N THR A 69 -9.85 6.20 2.82
CA THR A 69 -9.66 6.86 4.12
C THR A 69 -10.96 7.51 4.58
N ASN A 70 -11.61 8.29 3.71
CA ASN A 70 -12.85 9.01 4.03
C ASN A 70 -13.99 8.07 4.43
N ASN A 71 -14.15 6.94 3.74
CA ASN A 71 -15.18 5.96 4.06
C ASN A 71 -14.90 5.16 5.33
N LEU A 72 -13.63 5.10 5.80
CA LEU A 72 -13.28 4.42 7.04
C LEU A 72 -13.19 5.35 8.25
N LEU A 73 -13.17 6.68 8.08
CA LEU A 73 -13.05 7.66 9.18
C LEU A 73 -14.07 7.44 10.31
N SER A 74 -15.29 7.01 9.98
CA SER A 74 -16.35 6.76 10.97
C SER A 74 -16.32 5.37 11.58
N SER A 75 -15.57 4.43 10.98
CA SER A 75 -15.57 3.00 11.35
C SER A 75 -14.33 2.56 12.11
N LEU A 76 -13.26 3.36 12.07
CA LEU A 76 -11.99 3.08 12.72
C LEU A 76 -11.73 4.02 13.90
N PRO A 77 -11.07 3.55 14.96
CA PRO A 77 -10.56 4.43 16.00
C PRO A 77 -9.62 5.50 15.42
N PRO A 78 -9.59 6.73 15.97
CA PRO A 78 -8.72 7.81 15.46
C PRO A 78 -7.24 7.42 15.33
N GLN A 79 -6.73 6.59 16.24
CA GLN A 79 -5.37 6.08 16.16
C GLN A 79 -5.10 5.19 14.93
N GLU A 80 -6.09 4.40 14.49
CA GLU A 80 -5.94 3.54 13.31
C GLU A 80 -6.08 4.34 12.02
N VAL A 81 -6.96 5.35 12.00
CA VAL A 81 -7.03 6.34 10.91
C VAL A 81 -5.67 7.04 10.74
N ALA A 82 -5.06 7.49 11.85
CA ALA A 82 -3.75 8.16 11.80
C ALA A 82 -2.65 7.27 11.22
N LYS A 83 -2.69 5.95 11.50
CA LYS A 83 -1.76 4.97 10.92
C LYS A 83 -1.87 4.86 9.41
N LEU A 84 -3.01 5.20 8.79
CA LEU A 84 -3.21 5.17 7.33
C LEU A 84 -2.65 6.41 6.61
N SER A 85 -2.45 7.53 7.33
CA SER A 85 -1.95 8.79 6.75
C SER A 85 -0.65 8.69 5.93
N PRO A 86 0.32 7.79 6.26
CA PRO A 86 1.55 7.65 5.48
C PRO A 86 1.34 7.01 4.10
N MET A 87 0.13 6.58 3.71
CA MET A 87 -0.12 5.99 2.39
C MET A 87 0.30 6.89 1.23
N PHE A 88 0.13 8.21 1.34
CA PHE A 88 0.59 9.15 0.32
C PHE A 88 2.13 9.22 0.24
N LYS A 89 2.79 9.14 1.40
CA LYS A 89 4.26 9.02 1.46
C LYS A 89 4.73 7.74 0.79
N LEU A 90 4.09 6.59 1.07
CA LEU A 90 4.43 5.33 0.43
C LEU A 90 4.20 5.35 -1.09
N LYS A 91 3.12 6.01 -1.55
CA LYS A 91 2.88 6.22 -2.99
C LYS A 91 4.02 6.99 -3.64
N ARG A 92 4.51 8.06 -2.99
CA ARG A 92 5.63 8.86 -3.51
C ARG A 92 6.90 8.02 -3.57
N LEU A 93 7.26 7.35 -2.47
CA LEU A 93 8.43 6.46 -2.42
C LEU A 93 8.38 5.35 -3.47
N ARG A 94 7.19 4.82 -3.77
CA ARG A 94 7.01 3.87 -4.85
C ARG A 94 7.28 4.49 -6.22
N VAL A 95 6.80 5.70 -6.49
CA VAL A 95 7.10 6.41 -7.75
C VAL A 95 8.60 6.63 -7.87
N ASP A 96 9.26 7.06 -6.79
CA ASP A 96 10.70 7.29 -6.80
C ASP A 96 11.45 5.98 -7.09
N ALA A 97 11.11 4.89 -6.39
CA ALA A 97 11.71 3.58 -6.60
C ALA A 97 11.46 2.97 -7.99
N ASP A 98 10.31 3.26 -8.62
CA ASP A 98 9.97 2.72 -9.93
C ASP A 98 10.60 3.52 -11.10
N TYR A 99 10.83 4.83 -10.93
CA TYR A 99 11.10 5.73 -12.05
C TYR A 99 12.30 6.65 -11.90
N ASN A 100 12.78 6.94 -10.68
CA ASN A 100 13.96 7.78 -10.51
C ASN A 100 15.24 6.96 -10.72
N GLU A 101 16.33 7.65 -11.07
CA GLU A 101 17.65 7.04 -11.27
C GLU A 101 18.35 6.71 -9.95
N ASP A 102 18.03 7.46 -8.89
CA ASP A 102 18.50 7.19 -7.53
C ASP A 102 17.93 5.89 -6.99
N ARG A 103 18.73 5.17 -6.20
CA ARG A 103 18.37 3.84 -5.68
C ARG A 103 18.49 3.79 -4.16
N ILE A 104 17.56 3.07 -3.54
CA ILE A 104 17.69 2.69 -2.13
C ILE A 104 18.67 1.53 -2.05
N ASP A 105 19.89 1.79 -1.60
CA ASP A 105 20.94 0.77 -1.45
C ASP A 105 21.15 0.33 0.00
N ASN A 106 20.56 1.06 0.95
CA ASN A 106 20.78 0.90 2.37
C ASN A 106 19.54 0.35 3.08
N LYS A 107 19.73 -0.77 3.82
CA LYS A 107 18.69 -1.39 4.65
C LYS A 107 18.10 -0.44 5.69
N ASN A 108 18.92 0.40 6.30
CA ASN A 108 18.47 1.33 7.34
C ASN A 108 17.58 2.41 6.73
N GLU A 109 17.95 2.93 5.57
CA GLU A 109 17.12 3.88 4.83
C GLU A 109 15.80 3.24 4.43
N PHE A 110 15.82 2.06 3.81
CA PHE A 110 14.61 1.29 3.49
C PHE A 110 13.70 1.12 4.71
N ASN A 111 14.28 0.75 5.85
CA ASN A 111 13.52 0.50 7.07
C ASN A 111 12.85 1.75 7.63
N LEU A 112 13.61 2.84 7.75
CA LEU A 112 13.14 4.10 8.35
C LEU A 112 12.23 4.88 7.40
N ALA A 113 12.57 4.92 6.11
CA ALA A 113 11.83 5.68 5.12
C ALA A 113 10.51 4.98 4.75
N PHE A 114 10.51 3.64 4.64
CA PHE A 114 9.41 2.88 4.07
C PHE A 114 8.86 1.79 4.99
N LYS A 115 9.67 0.79 5.38
CA LYS A 115 9.17 -0.46 5.97
C LYS A 115 8.38 -0.25 7.26
N PHE A 116 8.83 0.67 8.12
CA PHE A 116 8.13 1.02 9.36
C PHE A 116 6.67 1.44 9.08
N TYR A 117 6.46 2.34 8.12
CA TYR A 117 5.14 2.82 7.75
C TYR A 117 4.32 1.75 7.04
N PHE A 118 4.93 0.98 6.14
CA PHE A 118 4.29 -0.16 5.49
C PHE A 118 3.71 -1.13 6.53
N ASN A 119 4.52 -1.54 7.52
CA ASN A 119 4.08 -2.48 8.55
C ASN A 119 2.91 -1.93 9.38
N SER A 120 3.00 -0.65 9.77
CA SER A 120 1.94 0.04 10.52
C SER A 120 0.61 0.06 9.76
N ILE A 121 0.65 0.34 8.45
CA ILE A 121 -0.55 0.34 7.60
C ILE A 121 -1.06 -1.08 7.39
N ASN A 122 -0.17 -2.03 7.08
CA ASN A 122 -0.55 -3.41 6.85
C ASN A 122 -1.26 -4.03 8.07
N GLU A 123 -0.80 -3.72 9.29
CA GLU A 123 -1.44 -4.14 10.53
C GLU A 123 -2.90 -3.67 10.63
N VAL A 124 -3.20 -2.44 10.19
CA VAL A 124 -4.58 -1.92 10.17
C VAL A 124 -5.38 -2.63 9.08
N LEU A 125 -4.83 -2.78 7.88
CA LEU A 125 -5.55 -3.42 6.77
C LEU A 125 -5.83 -4.91 7.05
N ASP A 126 -4.94 -5.63 7.71
CA ASP A 126 -5.10 -7.05 8.06
C ASP A 126 -6.28 -7.30 9.02
N LYS A 127 -6.67 -6.30 9.82
CA LYS A 127 -7.87 -6.36 10.67
C LYS A 127 -9.19 -6.19 9.90
N LEU A 128 -9.11 -5.71 8.65
CA LEU A 128 -10.27 -5.35 7.83
C LEU A 128 -10.57 -6.36 6.72
N VAL A 129 -9.68 -7.34 6.53
CA VAL A 129 -9.81 -8.47 5.59
C VAL A 129 -10.52 -9.63 6.26
#